data_AF-A0A7C6YXY9-F1
#
_entry.id   AF-A0A7C6YXY9-F1
#
_cell.length_a   1.000
_cell.length_b   1.000
_cell.length_c   1.000
_cell.angle_alpha   90.00
_cell.angle_beta   90.00
_cell.angle_gamma   90.00
#
_symmetry.space_group_name_H-M   'P 1'
#
loop_
_entity.id
_entity.type
_entity.pdbx_description
1 polymer ?
#
loop_
_entity_poly.entity_id
_entity_poly.type
_entity_poly.pdbx_seq_one_letter_code
_entity_poly.pdbx_strand_id
1 'polypeptide(L)'
;MTVKIILTVILGGILGYFFPQYSTSMEPVISISLLLMMFFVGLDFGQDKNIFLQIKKEGKVFLAYPLLIAFGSLFGAFVAGLFLPIGILESLACGSAFGWYSLSGPLLGKLVSDELGSIAFLSNLFRELCSFFLIPIFAKKSQKADTINPLVFASGGATTMDSTLPVVSQVSGPKTTLAAFVSGAVLTILAPFLLQLFAFMLNY
;
A
#
# COMPACT_ATOMS: atom_id res chain seq x y z
N MET A 1 18.46 4.50 7.56
CA MET A 1 17.35 4.95 6.69
C MET A 1 16.01 4.72 7.38
N THR A 2 15.68 3.50 7.81
CA THR A 2 14.48 3.21 8.62
C THR A 2 14.34 4.15 9.83
N VAL A 3 15.40 4.34 10.61
CA VAL A 3 15.41 5.30 11.75
C VAL A 3 15.07 6.73 11.32
N LYS A 4 15.51 7.16 10.11
CA LYS A 4 15.17 8.49 9.59
C LYS A 4 13.68 8.59 9.32
N ILE A 5 13.11 7.62 8.59
CA ILE A 5 11.66 7.57 8.31
C ILE A 5 10.85 7.66 9.62
N ILE A 6 11.25 6.87 10.63
CA ILE A 6 10.59 6.85 11.94
C ILE A 6 10.64 8.22 12.60
N LEU A 7 11.82 8.83 12.67
CA LEU A 7 11.98 10.15 13.25
C LEU A 7 11.15 11.20 12.51
N THR A 8 11.08 11.15 11.17
CA THR A 8 10.28 12.09 10.39
C THR A 8 8.78 11.94 10.67
N VAL A 9 8.27 10.71 10.77
CA VAL A 9 6.85 10.45 11.08
C VAL A 9 6.51 10.94 12.50
N ILE A 10 7.36 10.64 13.49
CA ILE A 10 7.14 11.07 14.88
C ILE A 10 7.19 12.61 14.98
N LEU A 11 8.19 13.23 14.38
CA LEU A 11 8.32 14.70 14.36
C LEU A 11 7.14 15.36 13.64
N GLY A 12 6.70 14.80 12.51
CA GLY A 12 5.53 15.28 11.78
C GLY A 12 4.25 15.22 12.63
N GLY A 13 4.04 14.12 13.36
CA GLY A 13 2.91 13.98 14.29
C GLY A 13 2.94 14.98 15.44
N ILE A 14 4.11 15.17 16.07
CA ILE A 14 4.29 16.14 17.17
C ILE A 14 4.02 17.56 16.66
N LEU A 15 4.62 17.95 15.53
CA LEU A 15 4.43 19.29 14.95
C LEU A 15 2.99 19.51 14.51
N GLY A 16 2.34 18.52 13.91
CA GLY A 16 0.93 18.59 13.54
C GLY A 16 0.00 18.81 14.74
N TYR A 17 0.34 18.24 15.90
CA TYR A 17 -0.41 18.46 17.15
C TYR A 17 -0.27 19.90 17.67
N PHE A 18 0.93 20.48 17.62
CA PHE A 18 1.16 21.87 18.09
C PHE A 18 0.70 22.95 17.11
N PHE A 19 0.59 22.64 15.82
CA PHE A 19 0.26 23.60 14.77
C PHE A 19 -0.88 23.13 13.84
N PRO A 20 -2.10 22.90 14.36
CA PRO A 20 -3.23 22.38 13.57
C PRO A 20 -3.70 23.34 12.46
N GLN A 21 -3.40 24.64 12.58
CA GLN A 21 -3.80 25.68 11.62
C GLN A 21 -3.24 25.50 10.21
N TYR A 22 -2.20 24.69 10.02
CA TYR A 22 -1.60 24.44 8.71
C TYR A 22 -2.17 23.22 7.98
N SER A 23 -3.12 22.50 8.57
CA SER A 23 -3.67 21.24 8.02
C SER A 23 -4.17 21.38 6.57
N THR A 24 -4.91 22.45 6.25
CA THR A 24 -5.44 22.71 4.89
C THR A 24 -4.38 23.16 3.89
N SER A 25 -3.23 23.66 4.34
CA SER A 25 -2.16 24.14 3.46
C SER A 25 -1.17 23.03 3.04
N MET A 26 -1.24 21.85 3.68
CA MET A 26 -0.29 20.76 3.42
C MET A 26 -0.67 19.89 2.23
N GLU A 27 -1.94 19.84 1.85
CA GLU A 27 -2.44 18.96 0.77
C GLU A 27 -1.76 19.21 -0.59
N PRO A 28 -1.59 20.47 -1.07
CA PRO A 28 -0.89 20.72 -2.34
C PRO A 28 0.57 20.29 -2.30
N VAL A 29 1.24 20.49 -1.15
CA VAL A 29 2.65 20.14 -0.96
C VAL A 29 2.84 18.62 -1.00
N ILE A 30 1.97 17.87 -0.33
CA ILE A 30 1.96 16.40 -0.35
C ILE A 30 1.75 15.91 -1.80
N SER A 31 0.77 16.46 -2.49
CA SER A 31 0.41 16.07 -3.86
C SER A 31 1.57 16.30 -4.85
N ILE A 32 2.17 17.50 -4.83
CA ILE A 32 3.32 17.83 -5.70
C ILE A 32 4.52 16.94 -5.37
N SER A 33 4.77 16.67 -4.08
CA SER A 33 5.87 15.80 -3.64
C SER A 33 5.70 14.37 -4.15
N LEU A 34 4.50 13.81 -4.05
CA LEU A 34 4.18 12.48 -4.59
C LEU A 34 4.37 12.43 -6.11
N LEU A 35 3.89 13.44 -6.84
CA LEU A 35 4.05 13.51 -8.30
C LEU A 35 5.52 13.55 -8.73
N LEU A 36 6.33 14.40 -8.08
CA LEU A 36 7.78 14.44 -8.32
C LEU A 36 8.46 13.11 -8.02
N MET A 37 8.05 12.47 -6.94
CA MET A 37 8.61 11.18 -6.52
C MET A 37 8.28 10.07 -7.53
N MET A 38 7.01 10.00 -8.01
CA MET A 38 6.61 9.08 -9.07
C MET A 38 7.34 9.37 -10.39
N PHE A 39 7.56 10.64 -10.72
CA PHE A 39 8.35 11.02 -11.90
C PHE A 39 9.78 10.48 -11.83
N PHE A 40 10.47 10.65 -10.69
CA PHE A 40 11.83 10.13 -10.53
C PHE A 40 11.90 8.60 -10.56
N VAL A 41 10.94 7.91 -9.95
CA VAL A 41 10.85 6.44 -10.08
C VAL A 41 10.62 6.02 -11.54
N GLY A 42 9.82 6.78 -12.30
CA GLY A 42 9.65 6.58 -13.73
C GLY A 42 10.94 6.76 -14.52
N LEU A 43 11.77 7.75 -14.16
CA LEU A 43 13.10 7.93 -14.76
C LEU A 43 14.04 6.76 -14.44
N ASP A 44 14.04 6.25 -13.20
CA ASP A 44 14.84 5.09 -12.81
C ASP A 44 14.47 3.85 -13.64
N PHE A 45 13.16 3.62 -13.89
CA PHE A 45 12.72 2.56 -14.80
C PHE A 45 13.14 2.79 -16.25
N GLY A 46 13.10 4.04 -16.74
CA GLY A 46 13.50 4.36 -18.11
C GLY A 46 14.98 4.12 -18.41
N GLN A 47 15.85 4.15 -17.40
CA GLN A 47 17.29 3.91 -17.56
C GLN A 47 17.63 2.43 -17.77
N ASP A 48 16.83 1.51 -17.24
CA ASP A 48 17.06 0.07 -17.41
C ASP A 48 16.39 -0.45 -18.69
N LYS A 49 17.20 -0.55 -19.75
CA LYS A 49 16.78 -1.03 -21.08
C LYS A 49 16.25 -2.47 -21.11
N ASN A 50 16.47 -3.25 -20.04
CA ASN A 50 16.04 -4.65 -19.97
C ASN A 50 14.69 -4.84 -19.25
N ILE A 51 14.14 -3.80 -18.61
CA ILE A 51 12.88 -3.87 -17.85
C ILE A 51 11.73 -4.40 -18.73
N PHE A 52 11.54 -3.84 -19.92
CA PHE A 52 10.44 -4.25 -20.82
C PHE A 52 10.58 -5.70 -21.30
N LEU A 53 11.81 -6.18 -21.52
CA LEU A 53 12.08 -7.57 -21.88
C LEU A 53 11.79 -8.52 -20.72
N GLN A 54 12.07 -8.11 -19.48
CA GLN A 54 11.78 -8.88 -18.27
C GLN A 54 10.27 -8.99 -18.01
N ILE A 55 9.51 -7.89 -18.14
CA ILE A 55 8.04 -7.91 -18.04
C ILE A 55 7.45 -8.87 -19.08
N LYS A 56 7.94 -8.82 -20.32
CA LYS A 56 7.43 -9.66 -21.41
C LYS A 56 7.76 -11.15 -21.21
N LYS A 57 8.93 -11.48 -20.63
CA LYS A 57 9.32 -12.87 -20.36
C LYS A 57 8.66 -13.46 -19.11
N GLU A 58 8.49 -12.67 -18.06
CA GLU A 58 8.04 -13.14 -16.74
C GLU A 58 6.64 -12.64 -16.36
N GLY A 59 5.88 -12.06 -17.29
CA GLY A 59 4.58 -11.40 -17.02
C GLY A 59 3.57 -12.25 -16.24
N LYS A 60 3.55 -13.58 -16.43
CA LYS A 60 2.71 -14.49 -15.64
C LYS A 60 3.12 -14.57 -14.16
N VAL A 61 4.42 -14.50 -13.87
CA VAL A 61 4.97 -14.50 -12.51
C VAL A 61 4.66 -13.17 -11.83
N PHE A 62 4.78 -12.05 -12.55
CA PHE A 62 4.45 -10.73 -12.02
C PHE A 62 2.97 -10.59 -11.63
N LEU A 63 2.05 -11.23 -12.35
CA LEU A 63 0.61 -11.24 -12.04
C LEU A 63 0.24 -12.18 -10.87
N ALA A 64 1.07 -13.17 -10.55
CA ALA A 64 0.81 -14.07 -9.43
C ALA A 64 0.95 -13.35 -8.07
N TYR A 65 1.91 -12.42 -7.95
CA TYR A 65 2.15 -11.69 -6.70
C TYR A 65 0.96 -10.85 -6.21
N PRO A 66 0.33 -9.97 -7.00
CA PRO A 66 -0.82 -9.20 -6.55
C PRO A 66 -1.98 -10.11 -6.14
N LEU A 67 -2.20 -11.24 -6.82
CA LEU A 67 -3.25 -12.19 -6.44
C LEU A 67 -2.97 -12.86 -5.08
N LEU A 68 -1.73 -13.28 -4.84
CA LEU A 68 -1.32 -13.84 -3.56
C LEU A 68 -1.42 -12.81 -2.42
N ILE A 69 -1.03 -11.56 -2.68
CA ILE A 69 -1.14 -10.46 -1.72
C ILE A 69 -2.60 -10.12 -1.43
N ALA A 70 -3.45 -10.08 -2.47
CA ALA A 70 -4.88 -9.87 -2.31
C ALA A 70 -5.50 -10.98 -1.46
N PHE A 71 -5.22 -12.24 -1.80
CA PHE A 71 -5.69 -13.40 -1.06
C PHE A 71 -5.22 -13.37 0.40
N GLY A 72 -3.92 -13.13 0.64
CA GLY A 72 -3.37 -13.04 2.00
C GLY A 72 -3.97 -11.89 2.81
N SER A 73 -4.22 -10.74 2.18
CA SER A 73 -4.86 -9.58 2.82
C SER A 73 -6.31 -9.88 3.21
N LEU A 74 -7.09 -10.45 2.29
CA LEU A 74 -8.49 -10.82 2.53
C LEU A 74 -8.60 -11.97 3.53
N PHE A 75 -7.70 -12.95 3.47
CA PHE A 75 -7.65 -14.03 4.44
C PHE A 75 -7.31 -13.51 5.84
N GLY A 76 -6.33 -12.60 5.96
CA GLY A 76 -6.02 -11.94 7.22
C GLY A 76 -7.20 -11.16 7.78
N ALA A 77 -7.93 -10.44 6.92
CA ALA A 77 -9.16 -9.75 7.30
C ALA A 77 -10.28 -10.71 7.72
N PHE A 78 -10.49 -11.80 6.97
CA PHE A 78 -11.44 -12.85 7.34
C PHE A 78 -11.15 -13.40 8.74
N VAL A 79 -9.89 -13.76 9.00
CA VAL A 79 -9.47 -14.28 10.31
C VAL A 79 -9.66 -13.21 11.41
N ALA A 80 -9.31 -11.96 11.15
CA ALA A 80 -9.53 -10.87 12.11
C ALA A 80 -11.02 -10.69 12.42
N GLY A 81 -11.88 -10.74 11.41
CA GLY A 81 -13.34 -10.62 11.55
C GLY A 81 -14.00 -11.73 12.38
N LEU A 82 -13.35 -12.88 12.56
CA LEU A 82 -13.82 -13.93 13.48
C LEU A 82 -13.70 -13.52 14.96
N PHE A 83 -12.75 -12.63 15.27
CA PHE A 83 -12.46 -12.20 16.64
C PHE A 83 -12.92 -10.77 16.94
N LEU A 84 -13.15 -9.96 15.91
CA LEU A 84 -13.57 -8.58 16.05
C LEU A 84 -15.11 -8.46 16.14
N PRO A 85 -15.63 -7.53 16.95
CA PRO A 85 -17.07 -7.35 17.14
C PRO A 85 -17.78 -6.78 15.90
N ILE A 86 -17.02 -6.25 14.93
CA ILE A 86 -17.59 -5.72 13.68
C ILE A 86 -18.06 -6.81 12.72
N GLY A 87 -17.63 -8.07 12.88
CA GLY A 87 -18.00 -9.15 11.96
C GLY A 87 -17.04 -9.35 10.78
N ILE A 88 -17.30 -10.42 10.03
CA ILE A 88 -16.42 -10.90 8.95
C ILE A 88 -16.52 -10.01 7.70
N LEU A 89 -17.73 -9.64 7.28
CA LEU A 89 -17.94 -8.89 6.05
C LEU A 89 -17.39 -7.46 6.15
N GLU A 90 -17.56 -6.84 7.32
CA GLU A 90 -17.03 -5.54 7.69
C GLU A 90 -15.51 -5.56 7.71
N SER A 91 -14.92 -6.60 8.28
CA SER A 91 -13.46 -6.78 8.28
C SER A 91 -12.92 -6.99 6.86
N LEU A 92 -13.59 -7.81 6.04
CA LEU A 92 -13.25 -8.02 4.63
C LEU A 92 -13.35 -6.72 3.81
N ALA A 93 -14.40 -5.92 4.03
CA ALA A 93 -14.54 -4.61 3.42
C ALA A 93 -13.34 -3.72 3.75
N CYS A 94 -12.96 -3.64 5.03
CA CYS A 94 -11.77 -2.88 5.45
C CYS A 94 -10.48 -3.40 4.82
N GLY A 95 -10.29 -4.73 4.76
CA GLY A 95 -9.08 -5.36 4.23
C GLY A 95 -8.92 -5.31 2.71
N SER A 96 -10.02 -5.09 1.98
CA SER A 96 -10.07 -5.10 0.52
C SER A 96 -9.43 -3.89 -0.17
N ALA A 97 -9.08 -2.85 0.60
CA ALA A 97 -8.39 -1.67 0.09
C ALA A 97 -6.87 -1.83 -0.04
N PHE A 98 -6.32 -2.93 0.48
CA PHE A 98 -4.90 -3.28 0.38
C PHE A 98 -3.93 -2.18 0.83
N GLY A 99 -4.29 -1.35 1.82
CA GLY A 99 -3.49 -0.23 2.31
C GLY A 99 -3.93 1.14 1.77
N TRP A 100 -4.85 1.22 0.82
CA TRP A 100 -5.32 2.49 0.23
C TRP A 100 -6.35 3.19 1.13
N TYR A 101 -5.86 3.80 2.21
CA TYR A 101 -6.71 4.41 3.24
C TYR A 101 -7.49 5.65 2.76
N SER A 102 -6.92 6.43 1.83
CA SER A 102 -7.55 7.64 1.30
C SER A 102 -8.77 7.35 0.41
N LEU A 103 -8.87 6.14 -0.14
CA LEU A 103 -10.07 5.65 -0.81
C LEU A 103 -11.00 4.94 0.19
N SER A 104 -10.47 4.00 0.97
CA SER A 104 -11.29 3.07 1.75
C SER A 104 -12.16 3.75 2.80
N GLY A 105 -11.60 4.74 3.50
CA GLY A 105 -12.29 5.44 4.57
C GLY A 105 -13.51 6.21 4.08
N PRO A 106 -13.33 7.22 3.21
CA PRO A 106 -14.45 8.00 2.67
C PRO A 106 -15.48 7.15 1.92
N LEU A 107 -15.04 6.12 1.20
CA LEU A 107 -15.93 5.26 0.41
C LEU A 107 -16.84 4.40 1.30
N LEU A 108 -16.28 3.70 2.29
CA LEU A 108 -17.08 2.88 3.22
C LEU A 108 -17.88 3.73 4.21
N GLY A 109 -17.37 4.90 4.59
CA GLY A 109 -18.11 5.91 5.34
C GLY A 109 -19.43 6.26 4.66
N LYS A 110 -19.35 6.54 3.35
CA LYS A 110 -20.51 6.92 2.54
C LYS A 110 -21.44 5.75 2.20
N LEU A 111 -20.90 4.56 1.93
CA LEU A 111 -21.68 3.42 1.43
C LEU A 111 -22.26 2.52 2.53
N VAL A 112 -21.71 2.56 3.74
CA VAL A 112 -22.11 1.65 4.83
C VAL A 112 -22.35 2.44 6.13
N SER A 113 -21.30 2.99 6.73
CA SER A 113 -21.41 3.80 7.96
C SER A 113 -20.12 4.57 8.24
N ASP A 114 -20.24 5.74 8.88
CA ASP A 114 -19.10 6.56 9.31
C ASP A 114 -18.13 5.81 10.24
N GLU A 115 -18.66 4.91 11.08
CA GLU A 115 -17.87 4.07 11.97
C GLU A 115 -17.00 3.09 11.16
N LEU A 116 -17.59 2.38 10.20
CA LEU A 116 -16.84 1.46 9.33
C LEU A 116 -15.82 2.21 8.47
N GLY A 117 -16.17 3.39 7.97
CA GLY A 117 -15.26 4.27 7.26
C GLY A 117 -14.04 4.65 8.10
N SER A 118 -14.24 4.97 9.38
CA SER A 118 -13.15 5.29 10.31
C SER A 118 -12.24 4.10 10.58
N ILE A 119 -12.82 2.90 10.77
CA ILE A 119 -12.06 1.66 10.95
C ILE A 119 -11.26 1.32 9.69
N ALA A 120 -11.87 1.44 8.51
CA ALA A 120 -11.23 1.19 7.24
C ALA A 120 -10.08 2.17 6.97
N PHE A 121 -10.27 3.46 7.25
CA PHE A 121 -9.20 4.47 7.15
C PHE A 121 -8.03 4.09 8.06
N LEU A 122 -8.31 3.87 9.34
CA LEU A 122 -7.27 3.70 10.35
C LEU A 122 -6.51 2.37 10.18
N SER A 123 -7.21 1.29 9.86
CA SER A 123 -6.58 -0.02 9.61
C SER A 123 -5.65 0.00 8.39
N ASN A 124 -6.07 0.64 7.29
CA ASN A 124 -5.24 0.75 6.09
C ASN A 124 -4.08 1.74 6.28
N LEU A 125 -4.29 2.83 7.02
CA LEU A 125 -3.23 3.75 7.42
C LEU A 125 -2.17 3.03 8.27
N PHE A 126 -2.60 2.26 9.27
CA PHE A 126 -1.67 1.48 10.08
C PHE A 126 -0.93 0.43 9.26
N ARG A 127 -1.59 -0.24 8.31
CA ARG A 127 -0.93 -1.17 7.40
C ARG A 127 0.17 -0.48 6.58
N GLU A 128 -0.10 0.71 6.04
CA GLU A 128 0.89 1.48 5.30
C GLU A 128 2.06 1.90 6.19
N LEU A 129 1.77 2.43 7.38
CA LEU A 129 2.78 2.80 8.36
C LEU A 129 3.65 1.60 8.74
N CYS A 130 3.04 0.46 9.08
CA CYS A 130 3.73 -0.81 9.37
C CYS A 130 4.63 -1.23 8.19
N SER A 131 4.19 -1.01 6.95
CA SER A 131 4.97 -1.35 5.76
C SER A 131 6.28 -0.59 5.68
N PHE A 132 6.31 0.70 6.04
CA PHE A 132 7.57 1.46 6.09
C PHE A 132 8.61 0.84 7.05
N PHE A 133 8.18 0.12 8.09
CA PHE A 133 9.08 -0.63 8.99
C PHE A 133 9.44 -2.00 8.44
N LEU A 134 8.45 -2.72 7.91
CA LEU A 134 8.60 -4.10 7.46
C LEU A 134 9.45 -4.22 6.19
N ILE A 135 9.30 -3.30 5.23
CA ILE A 135 10.01 -3.30 3.95
C ILE A 135 11.55 -3.38 4.16
N PRO A 136 12.19 -2.49 4.94
CA PRO A 136 13.63 -2.61 5.23
C PRO A 136 14.04 -3.87 6.00
N ILE A 137 13.17 -4.41 6.86
CA ILE A 137 13.46 -5.62 7.63
C ILE A 137 13.48 -6.84 6.70
N PHE A 138 12.51 -6.95 5.80
CA PHE A 138 12.44 -8.04 4.83
C PHE A 138 13.53 -7.95 3.76
N ALA A 139 13.98 -6.74 3.43
CA ALA A 139 15.10 -6.54 2.50
C ALA A 139 16.44 -7.12 3.02
N LYS A 140 16.70 -7.06 4.34
CA LYS A 140 17.95 -7.59 4.94
C LYS A 140 18.16 -9.08 4.70
N LYS A 141 17.09 -9.86 4.48
CA LYS A 141 17.17 -11.30 4.24
C LYS A 141 17.51 -11.67 2.79
N SER A 142 17.50 -10.73 1.84
CA SER A 142 17.62 -11.07 0.42
C SER A 142 18.34 -9.97 -0.37
N GLN A 143 19.67 -9.90 -0.23
CA GLN A 143 20.52 -9.01 -1.04
C GLN A 143 20.91 -9.59 -2.42
N LYS A 144 20.27 -10.67 -2.89
CA LYS A 144 20.53 -11.19 -4.24
C LYS A 144 19.74 -10.38 -5.26
N ALA A 145 20.45 -9.55 -6.03
CA ALA A 145 19.89 -8.60 -7.00
C ALA A 145 19.07 -9.24 -8.13
N ASP A 146 19.23 -10.54 -8.39
CA ASP A 146 18.63 -11.22 -9.54
C ASP A 146 17.31 -11.94 -9.29
N THR A 147 16.87 -12.05 -8.02
CA THR A 147 15.62 -12.75 -7.68
C THR A 147 14.59 -11.75 -7.15
N ILE A 148 13.35 -11.87 -7.62
CA ILE A 148 12.23 -11.09 -7.08
C ILE A 148 11.97 -11.55 -5.65
N ASN A 149 12.03 -10.63 -4.69
CA ASN A 149 11.64 -10.92 -3.31
C ASN A 149 10.27 -10.29 -2.98
N PRO A 150 9.16 -11.05 -3.11
CA PRO A 150 7.82 -10.52 -2.87
C PRO A 150 7.58 -10.07 -1.43
N LEU A 151 8.32 -10.60 -0.46
CA LEU A 151 8.19 -10.20 0.95
C LEU A 151 8.53 -8.73 1.17
N VAL A 152 9.37 -8.13 0.31
CA VAL A 152 9.76 -6.72 0.42
C VAL A 152 8.61 -5.79 0.09
N PHE A 153 7.62 -6.19 -0.71
CA PHE A 153 6.51 -5.31 -1.09
C PHE A 153 5.13 -5.83 -0.66
N ALA A 154 5.00 -7.11 -0.28
CA ALA A 154 3.71 -7.70 0.10
C ALA A 154 2.96 -6.94 1.21
N SER A 155 3.69 -6.38 2.20
CA SER A 155 3.06 -5.62 3.28
C SER A 155 2.36 -4.34 2.79
N GLY A 156 2.97 -3.64 1.82
CA GLY A 156 2.46 -2.38 1.29
C GLY A 156 1.17 -2.54 0.49
N GLY A 157 0.99 -3.67 -0.21
CA GLY A 157 -0.21 -3.88 -1.01
C GLY A 157 -0.33 -2.85 -2.14
N ALA A 158 -1.46 -2.14 -2.24
CA ALA A 158 -1.71 -1.14 -3.27
C ALA A 158 -0.70 0.02 -3.24
N THR A 159 -0.23 0.40 -2.05
CA THR A 159 0.69 1.54 -1.83
C THR A 159 2.11 1.28 -2.37
N THR A 160 2.38 0.08 -2.87
CA THR A 160 3.66 -0.26 -3.48
C THR A 160 3.82 0.29 -4.89
N MET A 161 2.76 0.88 -5.46
CA MET A 161 2.83 1.65 -6.69
C MET A 161 3.35 3.09 -6.46
N ASP A 162 3.14 3.65 -5.26
CA ASP A 162 3.38 5.06 -4.97
C ASP A 162 4.06 5.28 -3.61
N SER A 163 3.34 5.42 -2.50
CA SER A 163 3.85 5.93 -1.22
C SER A 163 4.92 5.03 -0.58
N THR A 164 4.82 3.70 -0.75
CA THR A 164 5.83 2.76 -0.24
C THR A 164 6.86 2.33 -1.28
N LEU A 165 6.63 2.64 -2.57
CA LEU A 165 7.58 2.37 -3.64
C LEU A 165 8.99 2.98 -3.46
N PRO A 166 9.19 4.22 -2.98
CA PRO A 166 10.54 4.77 -2.83
C PRO A 166 11.34 4.02 -1.76
N VAL A 167 10.67 3.43 -0.78
CA VAL A 167 11.32 2.65 0.27
C VAL A 167 11.72 1.29 -0.29
N VAL A 168 10.86 0.66 -1.10
CA VAL A 168 11.19 -0.57 -1.84
C VAL A 168 12.37 -0.34 -2.79
N SER A 169 12.36 0.74 -3.58
CA SER A 169 13.41 1.02 -4.57
C SER A 169 14.78 1.26 -3.93
N GLN A 170 14.82 1.85 -2.74
CA GLN A 170 16.06 2.12 -2.02
C GLN A 170 16.68 0.87 -1.36
N VAL A 171 15.87 -0.17 -1.07
CA VAL A 171 16.34 -1.36 -0.35
C VAL A 171 16.35 -2.62 -1.21
N SER A 172 15.86 -2.57 -2.45
CA SER A 172 15.73 -3.72 -3.34
C SER A 172 16.29 -3.43 -4.74
N GLY A 173 16.51 -4.48 -5.53
CA GLY A 173 16.99 -4.35 -6.90
C GLY A 173 15.90 -3.88 -7.88
N PRO A 174 16.27 -3.47 -9.11
CA PRO A 174 15.35 -2.98 -10.13
C PRO A 174 14.20 -3.96 -10.43
N LYS A 175 14.49 -5.27 -10.51
CA LYS A 175 13.48 -6.33 -10.73
C LYS A 175 12.40 -6.38 -9.64
N THR A 176 12.80 -6.29 -8.37
CA THR A 176 11.86 -6.33 -7.23
C THR A 176 11.06 -5.03 -7.15
N THR A 177 11.70 -3.90 -7.43
CA THR A 177 11.04 -2.58 -7.50
C THR A 177 9.96 -2.55 -8.58
N LEU A 178 10.27 -3.08 -9.76
CA LEU A 178 9.31 -3.22 -10.84
C LEU A 178 8.16 -4.18 -10.48
N ALA A 179 8.48 -5.32 -9.84
CA ALA A 179 7.44 -6.25 -9.36
C ALA A 179 6.49 -5.58 -8.37
N ALA A 180 7.03 -4.78 -7.45
CA ALA A 180 6.28 -4.00 -6.48
C ALA A 180 5.34 -3.00 -7.19
N PHE A 181 5.87 -2.22 -8.13
CA PHE A 181 5.07 -1.26 -8.90
C PHE A 181 3.90 -1.93 -9.64
N VAL A 182 4.17 -3.03 -10.36
CA VAL A 182 3.12 -3.79 -11.09
C VAL A 182 2.10 -4.38 -10.11
N SER A 183 2.56 -4.96 -9.00
CA SER A 183 1.68 -5.52 -7.98
C SER A 183 0.78 -4.45 -7.36
N GLY A 184 1.35 -3.30 -6.98
CA GLY A 184 0.60 -2.16 -6.45
C GLY A 184 -0.44 -1.67 -7.45
N ALA A 185 -0.06 -1.49 -8.72
CA ALA A 185 -0.98 -1.05 -9.76
C ALA A 185 -2.18 -1.99 -9.94
N VAL A 186 -1.94 -3.30 -9.97
CA VAL A 186 -3.02 -4.31 -10.08
C VAL A 186 -3.94 -4.26 -8.85
N LEU A 187 -3.38 -4.16 -7.64
CA LEU A 187 -4.15 -4.06 -6.40
C LEU A 187 -4.96 -2.75 -6.32
N THR A 188 -4.40 -1.63 -6.79
CA THR A 188 -5.08 -0.33 -6.90
C THR A 188 -6.26 -0.40 -7.85
N ILE A 189 -6.13 -1.11 -8.98
CA ILE A 189 -7.26 -1.34 -9.89
C ILE A 189 -8.31 -2.23 -9.22
N LEU A 190 -7.89 -3.25 -8.47
CA LEU A 190 -8.78 -4.23 -7.83
C LEU A 190 -9.57 -3.65 -6.63
N ALA A 191 -8.95 -2.77 -5.85
CA ALA A 191 -9.48 -2.27 -4.58
C ALA A 191 -10.88 -1.62 -4.69
N PRO A 192 -11.17 -0.70 -5.62
CA PRO A 192 -12.49 -0.09 -5.77
C PRO A 192 -13.61 -1.10 -6.06
N PHE A 193 -13.32 -2.16 -6.81
CA PHE A 193 -14.30 -3.20 -7.14
C PHE A 193 -14.62 -4.06 -5.91
N LEU A 194 -13.60 -4.48 -5.16
CA LEU A 194 -13.80 -5.28 -3.96
C LEU A 194 -14.47 -4.48 -2.84
N LEU A 195 -14.08 -3.22 -2.65
CA LEU A 195 -14.72 -2.33 -1.67
C LEU A 195 -16.23 -2.20 -1.96
N GLN A 196 -16.59 -1.96 -3.22
CA GLN A 196 -18.00 -1.88 -3.62
C GLN A 196 -18.72 -3.22 -3.49
N LEU A 197 -18.06 -4.34 -3.82
CA LEU A 197 -18.62 -5.67 -3.69
C LEU A 197 -18.97 -5.99 -2.22
N PHE A 198 -18.03 -5.76 -1.29
CA PHE A 198 -18.29 -6.02 0.13
C PHE A 198 -19.27 -5.01 0.74
N ALA A 199 -19.20 -3.73 0.34
CA ALA A 199 -20.21 -2.75 0.74
C ALA A 199 -21.61 -3.12 0.26
N PHE A 200 -21.74 -3.68 -0.95
CA PHE A 200 -23.00 -4.20 -1.45
C PHE A 200 -23.49 -5.38 -0.61
N MET A 201 -22.64 -6.36 -0.30
CA MET A 201 -23.01 -7.51 0.54
C MET A 201 -23.43 -7.13 1.96
N LEU A 202 -22.93 -6.01 2.51
CA LEU A 202 -23.30 -5.53 3.86
C LEU A 202 -24.69 -4.88 3.91
N ASN A 203 -25.22 -4.45 2.78
CA ASN A 203 -26.51 -3.77 2.69
C ASN A 203 -27.69 -4.74 2.38
N TYR A 204 -27.43 -6.06 2.31
CA TYR A 204 -28.42 -7.13 2.08
C TYR A 204 -28.33 -8.18 3.17
#